data_AF-A0A2P6TKN2-F1
#
_entry.id   AF-A0A2P6TKN2-F1
#
_cell.length_a   1.000
_cell.length_b   1.000
_cell.length_c   1.000
_cell.angle_alpha   90.00
_cell.angle_beta   90.00
_cell.angle_gamma   90.00
#
_symmetry.space_group_name_H-M   'P 1'
#
loop_
_entity.id
_entity.type
_entity.pdbx_description
1 polymer ?
#
loop_
_entity_poly.entity_id
_entity_poly.type
_entity_poly.pdbx_seq_one_letter_code
_entity_poly.pdbx_strand_id
1 'polypeptide(L)'
;MPTRVARALALSTVLLLGCAVGSTAADSDSGWRVGRATHYSAPGDQWTIHDGSCTHKYIWPDIGPGWDAGAISDQNDEFIGSCGRCYEIRCNPIKFKDGYGAELDRSSVCYDPTASVVIQIVDACPCSYPGNYYSNMRWCCGDMDHFDISVWAFEKLADLKWGVIALQYRPVPCNYRPGNAAPKPANPTPGIPPGPNDKRP
;
A
#
# COMPACT_ATOMS: atom_id res chain seq x y z
N MET A 1 -25.64 -11.38 86.40
CA MET A 1 -24.52 -11.67 85.46
C MET A 1 -24.66 -13.11 84.98
N PRO A 2 -24.55 -13.47 83.69
CA PRO A 2 -24.30 -12.68 82.49
C PRO A 2 -25.43 -12.78 81.42
N THR A 3 -25.48 -11.79 80.54
CA THR A 3 -26.31 -11.69 79.34
C THR A 3 -25.74 -12.56 78.21
N ARG A 4 -26.60 -13.32 77.51
CA ARG A 4 -26.22 -14.07 76.29
C ARG A 4 -26.25 -13.13 75.09
N VAL A 5 -25.11 -12.89 74.46
CA VAL A 5 -25.00 -12.15 73.20
C VAL A 5 -25.17 -13.12 72.05
N ALA A 6 -26.24 -12.98 71.28
CA ALA A 6 -26.44 -13.70 70.02
C ALA A 6 -25.54 -13.09 68.93
N ARG A 7 -24.72 -13.92 68.28
CA ARG A 7 -23.97 -13.54 67.07
C ARG A 7 -24.79 -13.92 65.85
N ALA A 8 -25.36 -12.93 65.16
CA ALA A 8 -25.91 -13.12 63.83
C ALA A 8 -24.76 -13.13 62.81
N LEU A 9 -24.58 -14.25 62.08
CA LEU A 9 -23.74 -14.27 60.89
C LEU A 9 -24.53 -13.67 59.72
N ALA A 10 -24.08 -12.53 59.20
CA ALA A 10 -24.57 -11.98 57.96
C ALA A 10 -23.89 -12.69 56.78
N LEU A 11 -24.66 -13.47 56.01
CA LEU A 11 -24.21 -14.07 54.75
C LEU A 11 -24.34 -13.00 53.65
N SER A 12 -23.22 -12.48 53.16
CA SER A 12 -23.19 -11.51 52.06
C SER A 12 -23.12 -12.26 50.73
N THR A 13 -24.25 -12.36 50.03
CA THR A 13 -24.31 -12.86 48.64
C THR A 13 -23.78 -11.81 47.68
N VAL A 14 -22.58 -12.03 47.15
CA VAL A 14 -22.01 -11.24 46.05
C VAL A 14 -22.68 -11.67 44.75
N LEU A 15 -23.52 -10.79 44.20
CA LEU A 15 -24.15 -10.97 42.88
C LEU A 15 -23.15 -10.55 41.80
N LEU A 16 -22.49 -11.51 41.15
CA LEU A 16 -21.63 -11.25 40.00
C LEU A 16 -22.49 -10.92 38.78
N LEU A 17 -22.54 -9.63 38.43
CA LEU A 17 -23.12 -9.13 37.18
C LEU A 17 -22.17 -9.49 36.03
N GLY A 18 -22.49 -10.55 35.29
CA GLY A 18 -21.76 -10.93 34.08
C GLY A 18 -22.02 -9.91 32.96
N CYS A 19 -21.03 -9.06 32.67
CA CYS A 19 -20.99 -8.31 31.43
C CYS A 19 -20.84 -9.29 30.26
N ALA A 20 -21.91 -9.49 29.48
CA ALA A 20 -21.81 -10.12 28.18
C ALA A 20 -20.99 -9.20 27.27
N VAL A 21 -19.72 -9.56 27.05
CA VAL A 21 -18.89 -8.94 26.02
C VAL A 21 -19.48 -9.37 24.68
N GLY A 22 -20.23 -8.46 24.05
CA GLY A 22 -20.63 -8.61 22.66
C GLY A 22 -19.38 -8.59 21.80
N SER A 23 -18.93 -9.75 21.33
CA SER A 23 -17.96 -9.84 20.26
C SER A 23 -18.60 -9.22 19.01
N THR A 24 -18.20 -8.00 18.67
CA THR A 24 -18.39 -7.49 17.31
C THR A 24 -17.65 -8.44 16.39
N ALA A 25 -18.38 -9.19 15.57
CA ALA A 25 -17.79 -9.96 14.49
C ALA A 25 -16.99 -8.96 13.64
N ALA A 26 -15.67 -9.10 13.66
CA ALA A 26 -14.80 -8.42 12.71
C ALA A 26 -15.25 -8.87 11.32
N ASP A 27 -15.60 -7.90 10.49
CA ASP A 27 -15.88 -8.07 9.07
C ASP A 27 -14.74 -8.90 8.45
N SER A 28 -15.10 -9.89 7.63
CA SER A 28 -14.19 -10.92 7.13
C SER A 28 -12.89 -10.32 6.56
N ASP A 29 -11.79 -10.55 7.29
CA ASP A 29 -10.45 -10.04 6.99
C ASP A 29 -9.95 -10.57 5.65
N SER A 30 -10.19 -9.78 4.60
CA SER A 30 -9.75 -10.09 3.24
C SER A 30 -8.22 -9.91 3.07
N GLY A 31 -7.51 -9.54 4.14
CA GLY A 31 -6.07 -9.31 4.18
C GLY A 31 -5.63 -8.01 3.50
N TRP A 32 -6.57 -7.17 3.06
CA TRP A 32 -6.30 -5.92 2.37
C TRP A 32 -6.04 -4.78 3.36
N ARG A 33 -4.87 -4.14 3.24
CA ARG A 33 -4.51 -2.89 3.94
C ARG A 33 -4.89 -1.70 3.07
N VAL A 34 -5.19 -0.56 3.70
CA VAL A 34 -5.44 0.70 2.99
C VAL A 34 -4.12 1.46 2.86
N GLY A 35 -3.88 2.05 1.69
CA GLY A 35 -2.74 2.93 1.46
C GLY A 35 -3.03 3.92 0.34
N ARG A 36 -1.99 4.51 -0.22
CA ARG A 36 -2.05 5.39 -1.39
C ARG A 36 -0.87 5.16 -2.33
N ALA A 37 -1.03 5.55 -3.59
CA ALA A 37 0.08 5.57 -4.53
C ALA A 37 0.15 6.82 -5.38
N THR A 38 1.38 7.28 -5.60
CA THR A 38 1.78 8.21 -6.68
C THR A 38 2.39 7.41 -7.82
N HIS A 39 2.96 8.08 -8.83
CA HIS A 39 3.67 7.39 -9.88
C HIS A 39 4.98 8.07 -10.33
N TYR A 40 5.91 7.27 -10.85
CA TYR A 40 7.19 7.70 -11.41
C TYR A 40 7.60 6.90 -12.68
N SER A 41 8.74 7.22 -13.27
CA SER A 41 9.34 6.54 -14.43
C SER A 41 8.66 6.77 -15.78
N ALA A 42 8.26 8.00 -16.08
CA ALA A 42 7.87 8.39 -17.45
C ALA A 42 9.10 8.80 -18.29
N PRO A 43 9.05 8.79 -19.64
CA PRO A 43 10.10 9.37 -20.46
C PRO A 43 10.43 10.81 -20.05
N GLY A 44 11.71 11.07 -19.74
CA GLY A 44 12.18 12.37 -19.24
C GLY A 44 12.12 12.51 -17.71
N ASP A 45 11.61 11.52 -16.99
CA ASP A 45 11.79 11.40 -15.55
C ASP A 45 13.27 11.12 -15.24
N GLN A 46 13.81 11.83 -14.26
CA GLN A 46 15.17 11.62 -13.77
C GLN A 46 15.29 10.32 -12.96
N TRP A 47 14.16 9.80 -12.48
CA TRP A 47 14.07 8.58 -11.69
C TRP A 47 13.47 7.46 -12.53
N THR A 48 14.26 6.41 -12.75
CA THR A 48 13.83 5.23 -13.51
C THR A 48 13.71 4.02 -12.60
N ILE A 49 12.69 3.18 -12.83
CA ILE A 49 12.52 1.89 -12.16
C ILE A 49 13.75 0.98 -12.31
N HIS A 50 14.58 1.20 -13.34
CA HIS A 50 15.77 0.39 -13.62
C HIS A 50 16.95 0.67 -12.67
N ASP A 51 17.03 1.88 -12.13
CA ASP A 51 18.15 2.32 -11.28
C ASP A 51 17.75 2.46 -9.81
N GLY A 52 16.61 1.84 -9.43
CA GLY A 52 16.12 1.83 -8.06
C GLY A 52 17.06 1.10 -7.10
N SER A 53 16.92 1.42 -5.82
CA SER A 53 17.78 1.02 -4.70
C SER A 53 17.98 -0.49 -4.54
N CYS A 54 17.17 -1.34 -5.19
CA CYS A 54 17.25 -2.79 -5.06
C CYS A 54 18.05 -3.49 -6.17
N THR A 55 18.04 -3.02 -7.42
CA THR A 55 18.50 -3.85 -8.56
C THR A 55 19.54 -3.22 -9.47
N HIS A 56 19.52 -1.89 -9.66
CA HIS A 56 20.46 -1.14 -10.52
C HIS A 56 20.73 -1.80 -11.89
N LYS A 57 19.68 -2.28 -12.56
CA LYS A 57 19.74 -2.94 -13.86
C LYS A 57 18.42 -2.80 -14.61
N TYR A 58 18.48 -2.97 -15.93
CA TYR A 58 17.27 -2.98 -16.73
C TYR A 58 16.27 -4.05 -16.27
N ILE A 59 15.04 -3.60 -16.06
CA ILE A 59 13.90 -4.47 -15.72
C ILE A 59 13.22 -4.81 -17.03
N TRP A 60 13.19 -6.11 -17.35
CA TRP A 60 12.56 -6.59 -18.57
C TRP A 60 11.04 -6.65 -18.37
N PRO A 61 10.23 -6.06 -19.28
CA PRO A 61 8.78 -5.96 -19.11
C PRO A 61 8.06 -7.31 -19.13
N ASP A 62 8.71 -8.38 -19.59
CA ASP A 62 8.16 -9.72 -19.74
C ASP A 62 8.70 -10.74 -18.72
N ILE A 63 9.45 -10.30 -17.70
CA ILE A 63 9.96 -11.14 -16.61
C ILE A 63 9.32 -10.75 -15.28
N GLY A 64 8.64 -11.69 -14.62
CA GLY A 64 7.93 -11.42 -13.36
C GLY A 64 6.84 -10.36 -13.55
N PRO A 65 6.61 -9.49 -12.56
CA PRO A 65 5.78 -8.28 -12.73
C PRO A 65 6.33 -7.29 -13.77
N GLY A 66 7.60 -7.42 -14.17
CA GLY A 66 8.22 -6.58 -15.18
C GLY A 66 8.19 -5.11 -14.77
N TRP A 67 7.64 -4.26 -15.63
CA TRP A 67 7.50 -2.84 -15.35
C TRP A 67 6.38 -2.50 -14.36
N ASP A 68 5.62 -3.47 -13.87
CA ASP A 68 4.78 -3.27 -12.70
C ASP A 68 5.66 -3.28 -11.45
N ALA A 69 6.23 -2.12 -11.19
CA ALA A 69 7.25 -1.91 -10.18
C ALA A 69 6.78 -0.85 -9.16
N GLY A 70 7.38 -0.85 -7.98
CA GLY A 70 7.11 0.19 -7.00
C GLY A 70 8.26 0.44 -6.04
N ALA A 71 8.20 1.62 -5.43
CA ALA A 71 9.04 2.05 -4.33
C ALA A 71 8.17 2.12 -3.06
N ILE A 72 8.50 1.32 -2.05
CA ILE A 72 7.76 1.34 -0.78
C ILE A 72 8.34 2.41 0.16
N SER A 73 7.48 3.13 0.87
CA SER A 73 7.89 4.15 1.85
C SER A 73 8.83 3.57 2.91
N ASP A 74 9.88 4.30 3.28
CA ASP A 74 10.80 3.94 4.36
C ASP A 74 10.17 3.99 5.76
N GLN A 75 8.95 4.54 5.88
CA GLN A 75 8.16 4.55 7.10
C GLN A 75 7.17 3.38 7.19
N ASN A 76 7.03 2.59 6.12
CA ASN A 76 6.18 1.41 6.13
C ASN A 76 6.80 0.29 6.98
N ASP A 77 5.97 -0.41 7.75
CA ASP A 77 6.39 -1.52 8.62
C ASP A 77 7.01 -2.70 7.85
N GLU A 78 6.65 -2.87 6.58
CA GLU A 78 7.19 -3.90 5.69
C GLU A 78 8.38 -3.43 4.85
N PHE A 79 8.90 -2.21 5.06
CA PHE A 79 10.02 -1.65 4.30
C PHE A 79 11.31 -2.48 4.41
N ILE A 80 11.67 -2.91 5.63
CA ILE A 80 12.90 -3.67 5.86
C ILE A 80 12.81 -5.03 5.16
N GLY A 81 13.76 -5.30 4.26
CA GLY A 81 13.77 -6.53 3.45
C GLY A 81 12.72 -6.54 2.34
N SER A 82 12.19 -5.38 1.94
CA SER A 82 11.16 -5.28 0.90
C SER A 82 11.65 -5.53 -0.53
N CYS A 83 12.93 -5.34 -0.82
CA CYS A 83 13.47 -5.54 -2.17
C CYS A 83 13.09 -6.92 -2.74
N GLY A 84 12.42 -6.90 -3.89
CA GLY A 84 11.96 -8.10 -4.59
C GLY A 84 10.64 -8.69 -4.06
N ARG A 85 10.08 -8.21 -2.94
CA ARG A 85 8.74 -8.59 -2.49
C ARG A 85 7.69 -8.05 -3.45
N CYS A 86 6.56 -8.75 -3.54
CA CYS A 86 5.47 -8.37 -4.41
C CYS A 86 4.17 -8.12 -3.64
N TYR A 87 3.38 -7.19 -4.15
CA TYR A 87 2.11 -6.79 -3.58
C TYR A 87 1.04 -6.82 -4.66
N GLU A 88 -0.12 -7.36 -4.33
CA GLU A 88 -1.32 -7.14 -5.10
C GLU A 88 -1.91 -5.80 -4.65
N ILE A 89 -2.13 -4.89 -5.60
CA ILE A 89 -2.66 -3.55 -5.35
C ILE A 89 -3.91 -3.31 -6.20
N ARG A 90 -4.88 -2.58 -5.67
CA ARG A 90 -6.05 -2.10 -6.43
C ARG A 90 -6.45 -0.70 -6.01
N CYS A 91 -7.04 0.03 -6.95
CA CYS A 91 -7.55 1.37 -6.66
C CYS A 91 -8.70 1.31 -5.65
N ASN A 92 -8.70 2.22 -4.68
CA ASN A 92 -9.69 2.31 -3.62
C ASN A 92 -10.47 3.63 -3.75
N PRO A 93 -11.77 3.62 -4.09
CA PRO A 93 -12.54 4.82 -4.39
C PRO A 93 -12.99 5.53 -3.10
N ILE A 94 -12.03 6.15 -2.39
CA ILE A 94 -12.26 6.87 -1.13
C ILE A 94 -11.65 8.27 -1.13
N LYS A 95 -12.03 9.07 -0.13
CA LYS A 95 -11.30 10.29 0.24
C LYS A 95 -10.19 9.93 1.21
N PHE A 96 -9.07 10.65 1.14
CA PHE A 96 -7.99 10.53 2.11
C PHE A 96 -7.26 11.87 2.27
N LYS A 97 -6.43 11.99 3.30
CA LYS A 97 -5.60 13.17 3.52
C LYS A 97 -4.18 12.94 3.01
N ASP A 98 -3.55 13.99 2.52
CA ASP A 98 -2.10 13.99 2.31
C ASP A 98 -1.34 14.23 3.63
N GLY A 99 -0.01 14.09 3.59
CA GLY A 99 0.86 14.31 4.75
C GLY A 99 0.87 15.74 5.29
N TYR A 100 0.22 16.69 4.59
CA TYR A 100 0.04 18.08 5.03
C TYR A 100 -1.40 18.37 5.50
N GLY A 101 -2.26 17.36 5.55
CA GLY A 101 -3.60 17.43 6.08
C GLY A 101 -4.67 17.89 5.09
N ALA A 102 -4.33 18.12 3.82
CA ALA A 102 -5.31 18.45 2.79
C ALA A 102 -6.11 17.19 2.42
N GLU A 103 -7.44 17.31 2.40
CA GLU A 103 -8.32 16.24 1.94
C GLU A 103 -8.36 16.17 0.41
N LEU A 104 -8.19 14.97 -0.13
CA LEU A 104 -8.24 14.69 -1.56
C LEU A 104 -9.43 13.77 -1.83
N ASP A 105 -10.36 14.23 -2.67
CA ASP A 105 -11.44 13.39 -3.17
C ASP A 105 -10.93 12.52 -4.32
N ARG A 106 -10.90 11.20 -4.09
CA ARG A 106 -10.58 10.18 -5.09
C ARG A 106 -11.70 9.13 -5.21
N SER A 107 -12.92 9.47 -4.81
CA SER A 107 -14.06 8.55 -4.80
C SER A 107 -14.54 8.08 -6.19
N SER A 108 -14.15 8.77 -7.26
CA SER A 108 -14.61 8.49 -8.63
C SER A 108 -13.47 8.30 -9.64
N VAL A 109 -12.24 8.02 -9.18
CA VAL A 109 -11.05 8.03 -10.04
C VAL A 109 -10.61 6.66 -10.54
N CYS A 110 -11.05 5.59 -9.86
CA CYS A 110 -10.69 4.23 -10.21
C CYS A 110 -11.38 3.81 -11.51
N TYR A 111 -10.65 3.18 -12.43
CA TYR A 111 -11.26 2.58 -13.62
C TYR A 111 -12.14 1.39 -13.26
N ASP A 112 -11.62 0.48 -12.44
CA ASP A 112 -12.36 -0.64 -11.85
C ASP A 112 -11.79 -0.89 -10.44
N PRO A 113 -12.56 -0.63 -9.37
CA PRO A 113 -12.09 -0.82 -7.99
C PRO A 113 -11.97 -2.30 -7.59
N THR A 114 -12.42 -3.22 -8.44
CA THR A 114 -12.31 -4.67 -8.22
C THR A 114 -11.12 -5.29 -8.94
N ALA A 115 -10.54 -4.60 -9.92
CA ALA A 115 -9.38 -5.07 -10.67
C ALA A 115 -8.07 -4.70 -9.98
N SER A 116 -7.07 -5.58 -10.04
CA SER A 116 -5.80 -5.41 -9.35
C SER A 116 -4.58 -5.65 -10.25
N VAL A 117 -3.43 -5.11 -9.82
CA VAL A 117 -2.11 -5.27 -10.42
C VAL A 117 -1.18 -5.89 -9.38
N VAL A 118 -0.27 -6.76 -9.80
CA VAL A 118 0.83 -7.21 -8.94
C VAL A 118 2.03 -6.35 -9.25
N ILE A 119 2.56 -5.65 -8.25
CA ILE A 119 3.80 -4.88 -8.36
C ILE A 119 4.95 -5.61 -7.66
N GLN A 120 6.18 -5.41 -8.13
CA GLN A 120 7.40 -5.79 -7.41
C GLN A 120 8.08 -4.56 -6.81
N ILE A 121 8.55 -4.65 -5.58
CA ILE A 121 9.36 -3.59 -4.97
C ILE A 121 10.77 -3.62 -5.52
N VAL A 122 11.17 -2.53 -6.18
CA VAL A 122 12.48 -2.37 -6.82
C VAL A 122 13.24 -1.14 -6.32
N ASP A 123 12.60 -0.32 -5.50
CA ASP A 123 13.16 0.92 -4.97
C ASP A 123 12.56 1.27 -3.60
N ALA A 124 13.00 2.39 -3.03
CA ALA A 124 12.52 2.96 -1.78
C ALA A 124 11.94 4.36 -2.01
N CYS A 125 10.87 4.72 -1.30
CA CYS A 125 10.47 6.13 -1.19
C CYS A 125 10.85 6.69 0.18
N PRO A 126 11.99 7.40 0.31
CA PRO A 126 12.41 7.93 1.59
C PRO A 126 11.59 9.15 2.01
N CYS A 127 11.15 9.22 3.26
CA CYS A 127 10.43 10.37 3.81
C CYS A 127 11.24 11.69 3.70
N SER A 128 12.57 11.61 3.84
CA SER A 128 13.49 12.75 3.65
C SER A 128 14.37 12.54 2.41
N TYR A 129 14.13 13.33 1.37
CA TYR A 129 14.88 13.26 0.12
C TYR A 129 15.33 14.64 -0.38
N PRO A 130 16.65 14.94 -0.45
CA PRO A 130 17.12 16.29 -0.76
C PRO A 130 16.61 16.85 -2.10
N GLY A 131 16.48 16.03 -3.13
CA GLY A 131 16.07 16.45 -4.47
C GLY A 131 14.56 16.69 -4.65
N ASN A 132 13.73 16.21 -3.71
CA ASN A 132 12.28 16.31 -3.80
C ASN A 132 11.62 16.37 -2.40
N TYR A 133 12.23 17.11 -1.48
CA TYR A 133 11.91 17.06 -0.06
C TYR A 133 10.43 17.32 0.24
N TYR A 134 9.84 18.33 -0.42
CA TYR A 134 8.42 18.68 -0.21
C TYR A 134 7.47 17.56 -0.66
N SER A 135 7.72 16.93 -1.80
CA SER A 135 6.87 15.83 -2.28
C SER A 135 7.01 14.60 -1.39
N ASN A 136 8.24 14.23 -1.02
CA ASN A 136 8.49 13.04 -0.20
C ASN A 136 7.92 13.20 1.21
N MET A 137 8.03 14.39 1.80
CA MET A 137 7.38 14.70 3.08
C MET A 137 5.85 14.57 3.01
N ARG A 138 5.26 14.89 1.86
CA ARG A 138 3.80 14.82 1.64
C ARG A 138 3.29 13.40 1.45
N TRP A 139 4.06 12.53 0.80
CA TRP A 139 3.58 11.21 0.35
C TRP A 139 4.23 10.03 1.05
N CYS A 140 5.53 10.10 1.30
CA CYS A 140 6.34 8.96 1.74
C CYS A 140 6.60 8.93 3.25
N CYS A 141 6.02 9.86 4.00
CA CYS A 141 6.07 9.85 5.46
C CYS A 141 4.86 9.08 6.05
N GLY A 142 4.96 8.71 7.33
CA GLY A 142 4.10 7.71 7.98
C GLY A 142 2.66 8.12 8.32
N ASP A 143 2.07 9.11 7.64
CA ASP A 143 0.65 9.47 7.85
C ASP A 143 -0.31 8.45 7.21
N MET A 144 0.13 7.75 6.17
CA MET A 144 -0.58 6.67 5.49
C MET A 144 0.43 5.79 4.74
N ASP A 145 0.19 4.47 4.69
CA ASP A 145 1.01 3.55 3.90
C ASP A 145 1.06 3.99 2.42
N HIS A 146 2.27 4.02 1.86
CA HIS A 146 2.50 4.62 0.56
C HIS A 146 3.44 3.79 -0.33
N PHE A 147 3.05 3.69 -1.61
CA PHE A 147 3.85 3.13 -2.69
C PHE A 147 3.98 4.19 -3.81
N ASP A 148 5.20 4.51 -4.22
CA ASP A 148 5.41 5.24 -5.48
C ASP A 148 5.55 4.21 -6.60
N ILE A 149 4.49 3.99 -7.37
CA ILE A 149 4.46 2.88 -8.35
C ILE A 149 4.89 3.36 -9.74
N SER A 150 5.30 2.44 -10.59
CA SER A 150 5.64 2.81 -11.96
C SER A 150 4.43 3.41 -12.68
N VAL A 151 4.71 4.31 -13.64
CA VAL A 151 3.67 4.89 -14.51
C VAL A 151 2.82 3.80 -15.16
N TRP A 152 3.43 2.67 -15.55
CA TRP A 152 2.78 1.50 -16.18
C TRP A 152 1.84 0.74 -15.24
N ALA A 153 2.15 0.67 -13.94
CA ALA A 153 1.25 0.11 -12.95
C ALA A 153 0.09 1.07 -12.65
N PHE A 154 0.38 2.36 -12.52
CA PHE A 154 -0.62 3.38 -12.20
C PHE A 154 -1.69 3.51 -13.29
N GLU A 155 -1.28 3.58 -14.57
CA GLU A 155 -2.19 3.77 -15.72
C GLU A 155 -3.16 2.60 -15.92
N LYS A 156 -2.94 1.45 -15.27
CA LYS A 156 -3.90 0.33 -15.21
C LYS A 156 -5.01 0.57 -14.20
N LEU A 157 -4.76 1.38 -13.17
CA LEU A 157 -5.64 1.60 -12.03
C LEU A 157 -6.45 2.90 -12.17
N ALA A 158 -5.83 3.97 -12.67
CA ALA A 158 -6.45 5.28 -12.83
C ALA A 158 -5.75 6.14 -13.88
N ASP A 159 -6.39 7.25 -14.26
CA ASP A 159 -5.84 8.27 -15.15
C ASP A 159 -4.66 9.02 -14.47
N LEU A 160 -3.51 9.10 -15.13
CA LEU A 160 -2.30 9.75 -14.63
C LEU A 160 -2.53 11.20 -14.18
N LYS A 161 -3.52 11.92 -14.72
CA LYS A 161 -3.83 13.30 -14.32
C LYS A 161 -4.15 13.47 -12.84
N TRP A 162 -4.54 12.39 -12.15
CA TRP A 162 -4.87 12.45 -10.73
C TRP A 162 -3.63 12.56 -9.84
N GLY A 163 -2.46 12.14 -10.33
CA GLY A 163 -1.14 12.18 -9.67
C GLY A 163 -1.00 11.27 -8.45
N VAL A 164 -2.09 11.03 -7.72
CA VAL A 164 -2.18 10.17 -6.55
C VAL A 164 -3.56 9.54 -6.44
N ILE A 165 -3.63 8.28 -6.05
CA ILE A 165 -4.86 7.52 -5.77
C ILE A 165 -4.78 6.85 -4.40
N ALA A 166 -5.93 6.61 -3.79
CA ALA A 166 -6.01 5.66 -2.68
C ALA A 166 -5.94 4.24 -3.23
N LEU A 167 -5.35 3.35 -2.44
CA LEU A 167 -5.17 1.94 -2.76
C LEU A 167 -5.72 1.04 -1.64
N GLN A 168 -6.01 -0.18 -2.02
CA GLN A 168 -5.90 -1.33 -1.14
C GLN A 168 -4.74 -2.19 -1.62
N TYR A 169 -3.99 -2.76 -0.69
CA TYR A 169 -2.87 -3.65 -1.02
C TYR A 169 -2.73 -4.82 -0.05
N ARG A 170 -2.04 -5.88 -0.49
CA ARG A 170 -1.65 -7.01 0.34
C ARG A 170 -0.42 -7.74 -0.22
N PRO A 171 0.44 -8.34 0.61
CA PRO A 171 1.59 -9.10 0.14
C PRO A 171 1.15 -10.37 -0.61
N VAL A 172 1.81 -10.69 -1.73
CA VAL A 172 1.55 -11.90 -2.52
C VAL A 172 2.86 -12.46 -3.10
N PRO A 173 2.90 -13.76 -3.50
CA PRO A 173 3.98 -14.26 -4.33
C PRO A 173 4.09 -13.49 -5.65
N CYS A 174 5.29 -13.26 -6.17
CA CYS A 174 5.47 -12.51 -7.43
C CYS A 174 4.89 -13.18 -8.69
N ASN A 175 4.58 -14.48 -8.62
CA ASN A 175 3.88 -15.22 -9.68
C ASN A 175 2.36 -15.28 -9.46
N TYR A 176 1.83 -14.59 -8.45
CA TYR A 176 0.41 -14.51 -8.17
C TYR A 176 -0.33 -13.90 -9.37
N ARG A 177 -1.54 -14.41 -9.63
CA ARG A 177 -2.41 -13.92 -10.69
C ARG A 177 -3.71 -13.42 -10.07
N PRO A 178 -4.03 -12.12 -10.20
CA PRO A 178 -5.31 -11.59 -9.79
C PRO A 178 -6.50 -12.37 -10.34
N GLY A 179 -7.55 -12.52 -9.52
CA GLY A 179 -8.83 -13.05 -9.99
C GLY A 179 -9.49 -12.12 -11.02
N ASN A 180 -9.37 -10.80 -10.82
CA ASN A 180 -9.70 -9.78 -11.80
C ASN A 180 -8.44 -8.91 -12.02
N ALA A 181 -7.70 -9.18 -13.10
CA ALA A 181 -6.49 -8.43 -13.42
C ALA A 181 -6.85 -7.11 -14.10
N ALA A 182 -6.24 -6.00 -13.66
CA ALA A 182 -6.42 -4.72 -14.31
C ALA A 182 -5.96 -4.79 -15.77
N PRO A 183 -6.77 -4.29 -16.72
CA PRO A 183 -6.45 -4.39 -18.14
C PRO A 183 -5.23 -3.55 -18.48
N LYS A 184 -4.50 -3.96 -19.53
CA LYS A 184 -3.48 -3.09 -20.10
C LYS A 184 -4.15 -1.82 -20.66
N PRO A 185 -3.54 -0.63 -20.47
CA PRO A 185 -4.07 0.59 -21.06
C PRO A 185 -4.07 0.50 -22.58
N ALA A 186 -5.02 1.17 -23.22
CA ALA A 186 -5.09 1.23 -24.69
C ALA A 186 -3.88 1.95 -25.30
N ASN A 187 -3.39 2.99 -24.63
CA ASN A 187 -2.23 3.79 -25.05
C ASN A 187 -1.27 3.89 -23.86
N PRO A 188 -0.46 2.85 -23.59
CA PRO A 188 0.44 2.86 -22.45
C PRO A 188 1.56 3.88 -22.64
N THR A 189 2.04 4.43 -21.54
CA THR A 189 3.21 5.32 -21.54
C THR A 189 4.41 4.60 -22.18
N PRO A 190 5.14 5.22 -23.12
CA PRO A 190 6.29 4.57 -23.74
C PRO A 190 7.36 4.20 -22.71
N GLY A 191 7.92 3.01 -22.86
CA GLY A 191 9.08 2.55 -22.10
C GLY A 191 10.41 3.10 -22.56
N ILE A 192 11.42 2.98 -21.71
CA ILE A 192 12.82 3.16 -22.09
C ILE A 192 13.34 1.82 -22.62
N PRO A 193 13.92 1.75 -23.84
CA PRO A 193 14.51 0.51 -24.35
C PRO A 193 15.78 0.15 -23.55
N PRO A 194 16.18 -1.14 -23.51
CA PRO A 194 17.41 -1.53 -22.84
C PRO A 194 18.61 -0.84 -23.51
N GLY A 195 19.58 -0.44 -22.70
CA GLY A 195 20.86 0.06 -23.15
C GLY A 195 21.72 -1.04 -23.79
N PRO A 196 22.80 -0.66 -24.49
CA PRO A 196 23.65 -1.62 -25.21
C PRO A 196 24.36 -2.65 -24.32
N ASN A 197 24.50 -2.36 -23.01
CA ASN A 197 25.16 -3.24 -22.05
C ASN A 197 24.18 -4.03 -21.17
N ASP A 198 22.88 -3.79 -21.30
CA ASP A 198 21.88 -4.50 -20.52
C ASP A 198 21.77 -5.94 -21.00
N LYS A 199 21.99 -6.88 -20.08
CA LYS A 199 21.88 -8.31 -20.35
C LYS A 199 20.55 -8.83 -19.87
N ARG A 200 19.91 -9.61 -20.73
CA ARG A 200 18.72 -10.36 -20.36
C ARG A 200 19.11 -11.49 -19.40
N PRO A 201 18.46 -11.60 -18.22
CA PRO A 201 18.64 -12.72 -17.31
C PRO A 201 18.26 -14.08 -17.93
#